data_AF-A0A7Y4R775-F1
#
_entry.id   AF-A0A7Y4R775-F1
#
_cell.length_a   1.000
_cell.length_b   1.000
_cell.length_c   1.000
_cell.angle_alpha   90.00
_cell.angle_beta   90.00
_cell.angle_gamma   90.00
#
_symmetry.space_group_name_H-M   'P 1'
#
loop_
_entity.id
_entity.type
_entity.pdbx_description
1 polymer ?
#
loop_
_entity_poly.entity_id
_entity_poly.type
_entity_poly.pdbx_seq_one_letter_code
_entity_poly.pdbx_strand_id
1 'polypeptide(L)'
;MIDTLLERASQLVAHGRFEEAQKPLQEILAINPQLADALALFALCKSELHQHEEALTLIKQAISQQPDNDYFLYLHSLFSLRKDDVKSAKSFINNAIAFNPYNADYFGLLASIQLHQKDWQLALESADKGLAIDPDNLTCLNVRSTALFKLDKKEEAFGTIQEALNQDPENDFTHANIGWGLLERGNHKQALEHFREALKLNPENALAKAGLVEGLKARYLFYRIFLKYVFWIGNLKGQLQWAVIIGFYVGSRLLRGVAESNPSLEPFITPILILYTLFAVSTWIITPLSNLFLRLNVYGRYALSEEEIKSSNLVGTSLVLGLLGAALFLVTADFLYAMIAFFGITMMIPLSSIFAPKSKRSKNILVAYTCLLVFFGVSSIVVHAMKGDAGSLPMIYIFGIIGYGWVANALLIR
;
A
#
# COMPACT_ATOMS: atom_id res chain seq x y z
N MET A 1 -7.13 -30.86 -34.31
CA MET A 1 -6.03 -29.88 -34.38
C MET A 1 -6.25 -28.76 -33.36
N ILE A 2 -7.42 -28.09 -33.37
CA ILE A 2 -7.75 -27.09 -32.33
C ILE A 2 -7.77 -27.74 -30.94
N ASP A 3 -8.47 -28.86 -30.76
CA ASP A 3 -8.59 -29.52 -29.45
C ASP A 3 -7.24 -29.94 -28.87
N THR A 4 -6.36 -30.52 -29.70
CA THR A 4 -5.00 -30.91 -29.32
C THR A 4 -4.13 -29.71 -28.93
N LEU A 5 -4.31 -28.56 -29.60
CA LEU A 5 -3.59 -27.33 -29.24
C LEU A 5 -4.16 -26.72 -27.96
N LEU A 6 -5.48 -26.79 -27.76
CA LEU A 6 -6.17 -26.26 -26.58
C LEU A 6 -5.79 -27.05 -25.33
N GLU A 7 -5.73 -28.39 -25.43
CA GLU A 7 -5.27 -29.26 -24.36
C GLU A 7 -3.81 -28.96 -24.00
N ARG A 8 -2.93 -28.83 -25.00
CA ARG A 8 -1.54 -28.44 -24.78
C ARG A 8 -1.42 -27.07 -24.10
N ALA A 9 -2.18 -26.07 -24.55
CA ALA A 9 -2.20 -24.75 -23.94
C ALA A 9 -2.67 -24.82 -22.48
N SER A 10 -3.73 -25.59 -22.21
CA SER A 10 -4.28 -25.80 -20.87
C SER A 10 -3.27 -26.45 -19.93
N GLN A 11 -2.52 -27.46 -20.41
CA GLN A 11 -1.45 -28.09 -19.62
C GLN A 11 -0.30 -27.13 -19.34
N LEU A 12 0.10 -26.32 -20.33
CA LEU A 12 1.13 -25.29 -20.11
C LEU A 12 0.70 -24.28 -19.05
N VAL A 13 -0.55 -23.82 -19.11
CA VAL A 13 -1.16 -22.95 -18.10
C VAL A 13 -1.18 -23.61 -16.72
N ALA A 14 -1.58 -24.88 -16.63
CA ALA A 14 -1.60 -25.63 -15.37
C ALA A 14 -0.21 -25.77 -14.74
N HIS A 15 0.85 -25.81 -15.55
CA HIS A 15 2.24 -25.82 -15.10
C HIS A 15 2.84 -24.41 -14.92
N GLY A 16 2.05 -23.34 -15.01
CA GLY A 16 2.51 -21.95 -14.87
C GLY A 16 3.39 -21.44 -16.02
N ARG A 17 3.44 -22.16 -17.15
CA ARG A 17 4.24 -21.82 -18.34
C ARG A 17 3.47 -20.88 -19.27
N PHE A 18 3.07 -19.73 -18.73
CA PHE A 18 2.17 -18.78 -19.39
C PHE A 18 2.75 -18.21 -20.70
N GLU A 19 4.06 -17.94 -20.75
CA GLU A 19 4.72 -17.47 -21.98
C GLU A 19 4.62 -18.49 -23.12
N GLU A 20 4.86 -19.76 -22.81
CA GLU A 20 4.84 -20.82 -23.81
C GLU A 20 3.42 -21.17 -24.26
N ALA A 21 2.43 -20.98 -23.39
CA ALA A 21 1.02 -21.17 -23.71
C ALA A 21 0.50 -20.15 -24.74
N GLN A 22 1.13 -18.97 -24.88
CA GLN A 22 0.66 -17.94 -25.81
C GLN A 22 0.69 -18.42 -27.27
N LYS A 23 1.75 -19.11 -27.69
CA LYS A 23 1.91 -19.55 -29.08
C LYS A 23 0.79 -20.49 -29.56
N PRO A 24 0.48 -21.61 -28.89
CA PRO A 24 -0.63 -22.46 -29.30
C PRO A 24 -1.98 -21.72 -29.23
N LEU A 25 -2.19 -20.81 -28.27
CA LEU A 25 -3.41 -20.01 -28.19
C LEU A 25 -3.56 -19.05 -29.38
N GLN A 26 -2.48 -18.42 -29.83
CA GLN A 26 -2.47 -17.60 -31.05
C GLN A 26 -2.77 -18.42 -32.30
N GLU A 27 -2.21 -19.63 -32.41
CA GLU A 27 -2.49 -20.55 -33.52
C GLU A 27 -3.97 -20.96 -33.55
N ILE A 28 -4.57 -21.24 -32.38
CA ILE A 28 -6.00 -21.54 -32.25
C ILE A 28 -6.84 -20.34 -32.70
N LEU A 29 -6.54 -19.14 -32.20
CA LEU A 29 -7.31 -17.93 -32.49
C LEU A 29 -7.12 -17.42 -33.92
N ALA A 30 -6.04 -17.80 -34.60
CA ALA A 30 -5.87 -17.57 -36.03
C ALA A 30 -6.83 -18.43 -36.88
N ILE A 31 -7.16 -19.64 -36.41
CA ILE A 31 -8.09 -20.55 -37.09
C ILE A 31 -9.54 -20.23 -36.71
N ASN A 32 -9.81 -20.01 -35.42
CA ASN A 32 -11.11 -19.64 -34.89
C ASN A 32 -10.99 -18.46 -33.89
N PRO A 33 -11.14 -17.21 -34.38
CA PRO A 33 -10.99 -16.01 -33.54
C PRO A 33 -12.01 -15.87 -32.40
N GLN A 34 -13.11 -16.61 -32.45
CA GLN A 34 -14.23 -16.50 -31.51
C GLN A 34 -14.33 -17.70 -30.56
N LEU A 35 -13.32 -18.57 -30.51
CA LEU A 35 -13.33 -19.69 -29.58
C LEU A 35 -13.19 -19.18 -28.14
N ALA A 36 -14.29 -19.21 -27.40
CA ALA A 36 -14.40 -18.59 -26.06
C ALA A 36 -13.37 -19.15 -25.06
N ASP A 37 -13.18 -20.46 -25.02
CA ASP A 37 -12.22 -21.11 -24.11
C ASP A 37 -10.77 -20.69 -24.39
N ALA A 38 -10.39 -20.59 -25.67
CA ALA A 38 -9.06 -20.12 -26.05
C ALA A 38 -8.86 -18.64 -25.71
N LEU A 39 -9.89 -17.80 -25.90
CA LEU A 39 -9.86 -16.39 -25.50
C LEU A 39 -9.70 -16.25 -23.98
N ALA A 40 -10.42 -17.05 -23.18
CA ALA A 40 -10.34 -17.02 -21.72
C ALA A 40 -8.98 -17.52 -21.20
N LEU A 41 -8.45 -18.62 -21.74
CA LEU A 41 -7.11 -19.11 -21.41
C LEU A 41 -6.03 -18.10 -21.81
N PHE A 42 -6.20 -17.44 -22.95
CA PHE A 42 -5.24 -16.42 -23.38
C PHE A 42 -5.31 -15.18 -22.49
N ALA A 43 -6.51 -14.76 -22.08
CA ALA A 43 -6.70 -13.69 -21.10
C ALA A 43 -6.01 -14.02 -19.77
N LEU A 44 -6.11 -15.26 -19.29
CA LEU A 44 -5.41 -15.71 -18.07
C LEU A 44 -3.89 -15.61 -18.24
N CYS A 45 -3.33 -16.11 -19.34
CA CYS A 45 -1.89 -15.98 -19.62
C CYS A 45 -1.45 -14.51 -19.62
N LYS A 46 -2.21 -13.65 -20.30
CA LYS A 46 -1.95 -12.20 -20.36
C LYS A 46 -1.99 -11.55 -18.98
N SER A 47 -2.94 -11.95 -18.13
CA SER A 47 -3.02 -11.43 -16.75
C SER A 47 -1.81 -11.83 -15.91
N GLU A 48 -1.39 -13.10 -15.99
CA GLU A 48 -0.23 -13.60 -15.23
C GLU A 48 1.10 -13.00 -15.72
N LEU A 49 1.17 -12.60 -16.99
CA LEU A 49 2.28 -11.84 -17.56
C LEU A 49 2.16 -10.32 -17.35
N HIS A 50 1.30 -9.89 -16.43
CA HIS A 50 1.06 -8.48 -16.07
C HIS A 50 0.51 -7.59 -17.22
N GLN A 51 0.03 -8.20 -18.31
CA GLN A 51 -0.61 -7.53 -19.46
C GLN A 51 -2.13 -7.41 -19.24
N HIS A 52 -2.51 -6.76 -18.14
CA HIS A 52 -3.88 -6.75 -17.63
C HIS A 52 -4.93 -6.10 -18.55
N GLU A 53 -4.56 -5.11 -19.39
CA GLU A 53 -5.49 -4.47 -20.34
C GLU A 53 -5.88 -5.43 -21.48
N GLU A 54 -4.90 -6.16 -22.00
CA GLU A 54 -5.12 -7.18 -23.02
C GLU A 54 -5.96 -8.33 -22.44
N ALA A 55 -5.67 -8.76 -21.20
CA ALA A 55 -6.46 -9.75 -20.49
C ALA A 55 -7.94 -9.35 -20.37
N LEU A 56 -8.23 -8.11 -19.97
CA LEU A 56 -9.60 -7.59 -19.88
C LEU A 56 -10.29 -7.51 -21.25
N THR A 57 -9.53 -7.22 -22.31
CA THR A 57 -10.09 -7.17 -23.67
C THR A 57 -10.48 -8.57 -24.16
N LEU A 58 -9.59 -9.55 -23.98
CA LEU A 58 -9.80 -10.94 -24.39
C LEU A 58 -10.94 -11.60 -23.59
N ILE A 59 -11.01 -11.39 -22.27
CA ILE A 59 -12.08 -11.99 -21.46
C ILE A 59 -13.45 -11.39 -21.79
N LYS A 60 -13.53 -10.11 -22.16
CA LYS A 60 -14.78 -9.50 -22.66
C LYS A 60 -15.23 -10.12 -23.98
N GLN A 61 -14.29 -10.45 -24.86
CA GLN A 61 -14.60 -11.18 -26.08
C GLN A 61 -15.11 -12.59 -25.75
N ALA A 62 -14.47 -13.33 -24.84
CA ALA A 62 -14.96 -14.64 -24.38
C ALA A 62 -16.39 -14.57 -23.82
N ILE A 63 -16.67 -13.60 -22.94
CA ILE A 63 -18.01 -13.37 -22.36
C ILE A 63 -19.04 -13.03 -23.44
N SER A 64 -18.67 -12.29 -24.49
CA SER A 64 -19.60 -11.99 -25.59
C SER A 64 -20.06 -13.24 -26.37
N GLN A 65 -19.26 -14.32 -26.35
CA GLN A 65 -19.60 -15.59 -26.98
C GLN A 65 -20.43 -16.47 -26.03
N GLN A 66 -20.12 -16.45 -24.74
CA GLN A 66 -20.81 -17.22 -23.69
C GLN A 66 -21.06 -16.34 -22.45
N PRO A 67 -22.17 -15.57 -22.42
CA PRO A 67 -22.43 -14.60 -21.34
C PRO A 67 -22.78 -15.22 -19.98
N ASP A 68 -23.20 -16.49 -19.98
CA ASP A 68 -23.63 -17.28 -18.83
C ASP A 68 -22.54 -18.19 -18.26
N ASN A 69 -21.35 -18.19 -18.86
CA ASN A 69 -20.20 -18.95 -18.36
C ASN A 69 -19.65 -18.30 -17.08
N ASP A 70 -19.90 -18.94 -15.94
CA ASP A 70 -19.53 -18.50 -14.59
C ASP A 70 -18.02 -18.33 -14.43
N TYR A 71 -17.22 -19.21 -15.03
CA TYR A 71 -15.76 -19.11 -14.99
C TYR A 71 -15.24 -17.87 -15.73
N PHE A 72 -15.84 -17.48 -16.86
CA PHE A 72 -15.42 -16.26 -17.57
C PHE A 72 -15.76 -15.00 -16.77
N LEU A 73 -16.93 -14.98 -16.11
CA LEU A 73 -17.32 -13.90 -15.20
C LEU A 73 -16.37 -13.83 -13.99
N TYR A 74 -15.99 -14.97 -13.42
CA TYR A 74 -14.98 -15.06 -12.37
C TYR A 74 -13.62 -14.49 -12.81
N LEU A 75 -13.11 -14.88 -13.98
CA LEU A 75 -11.85 -14.35 -14.52
C LEU A 75 -11.92 -12.83 -14.76
N HIS A 76 -13.02 -12.33 -15.32
CA HIS A 76 -13.20 -10.89 -15.49
C HIS A 76 -13.20 -10.16 -14.13
N SER A 77 -13.84 -10.74 -13.11
CA SER A 77 -13.80 -10.19 -11.75
C SER A 77 -12.38 -10.14 -11.21
N LEU A 78 -11.63 -11.24 -11.32
CA LEU A 78 -10.24 -11.33 -10.86
C LEU A 78 -9.35 -10.28 -11.55
N PHE A 79 -9.46 -10.13 -12.87
CA PHE A 79 -8.67 -9.16 -13.62
C PHE A 79 -9.07 -7.71 -13.30
N SER A 80 -10.36 -7.46 -13.07
CA SER A 80 -10.87 -6.16 -12.63
C SER A 80 -10.31 -5.79 -11.24
N LEU A 81 -10.25 -6.76 -10.32
CA LEU A 81 -9.67 -6.54 -8.99
C LEU A 81 -8.16 -6.24 -9.07
N ARG A 82 -7.39 -6.94 -9.91
CA ARG A 82 -5.97 -6.65 -10.16
C ARG A 82 -5.74 -5.24 -10.73
N LYS A 83 -6.75 -4.68 -11.40
CA LYS A 83 -6.78 -3.31 -11.94
C LYS A 83 -7.35 -2.26 -10.99
N ASP A 84 -7.66 -2.65 -9.75
CA ASP A 84 -8.33 -1.82 -8.76
C ASP A 84 -9.73 -1.31 -9.18
N ASP A 85 -10.35 -1.94 -10.20
CA ASP A 85 -11.76 -1.71 -10.55
C ASP A 85 -12.66 -2.59 -9.67
N VAL A 86 -12.72 -2.23 -8.40
CA VAL A 86 -13.47 -2.96 -7.36
C VAL A 86 -14.96 -3.03 -7.68
N LYS A 87 -15.52 -2.01 -8.35
CA LYS A 87 -16.95 -1.98 -8.69
C LYS A 87 -17.28 -3.02 -9.76
N SER A 88 -16.50 -3.06 -10.84
CA SER A 88 -16.62 -4.11 -11.87
C SER A 88 -16.41 -5.50 -11.26
N ALA A 89 -15.33 -5.68 -10.49
CA ALA A 89 -15.01 -6.95 -9.85
C ALA A 89 -16.20 -7.49 -9.02
N LYS A 90 -16.76 -6.67 -8.14
CA LYS A 90 -17.91 -7.05 -7.31
C LYS A 90 -19.15 -7.40 -8.14
N SER A 91 -19.40 -6.70 -9.24
CA SER A 91 -20.54 -7.01 -10.11
C SER A 91 -20.39 -8.36 -10.79
N PHE A 92 -19.22 -8.63 -11.38
CA PHE A 92 -18.98 -9.86 -12.13
C PHE A 92 -18.91 -11.09 -11.23
N ILE A 93 -18.32 -11.00 -10.04
CA ILE A 93 -18.29 -12.14 -9.11
C ILE A 93 -19.68 -12.50 -8.59
N ASN A 94 -20.54 -11.49 -8.34
CA ASN A 94 -21.92 -11.76 -7.92
C ASN A 94 -22.72 -12.46 -9.04
N ASN A 95 -22.47 -12.11 -10.30
CA ASN A 95 -23.07 -12.80 -11.43
C ASN A 95 -22.55 -14.25 -11.53
N ALA A 96 -21.25 -14.48 -11.38
CA ALA A 96 -20.67 -15.83 -11.36
C ALA A 96 -21.30 -16.71 -10.26
N ILE A 97 -21.43 -16.17 -9.04
CA ILE A 97 -22.10 -16.86 -7.92
C ILE A 97 -23.58 -17.12 -8.22
N ALA A 98 -24.27 -16.21 -8.91
CA ALA A 98 -25.67 -16.39 -9.27
C ALA A 98 -25.87 -17.53 -10.28
N PHE A 99 -24.94 -17.72 -11.22
CA PHE A 99 -24.95 -18.84 -12.16
C PHE A 99 -24.51 -20.16 -11.51
N ASN A 100 -23.50 -20.12 -10.63
CA ASN A 100 -22.98 -21.28 -9.93
C ASN A 100 -22.68 -20.97 -8.45
N PRO A 101 -23.64 -21.24 -7.53
CA PRO A 101 -23.50 -20.92 -6.12
C PRO A 101 -22.74 -21.99 -5.32
N TYR A 102 -22.15 -23.00 -5.97
CA TYR A 102 -21.48 -24.13 -5.31
C TYR A 102 -19.97 -24.15 -5.54
N ASN A 103 -19.38 -23.02 -5.94
CA ASN A 103 -17.94 -22.89 -6.13
C ASN A 103 -17.33 -22.02 -5.01
N ALA A 104 -16.48 -22.63 -4.18
CA ALA A 104 -15.84 -21.96 -3.05
C ALA A 104 -14.91 -20.80 -3.48
N ASP A 105 -14.22 -20.93 -4.62
CA ASP A 105 -13.33 -19.88 -5.12
C ASP A 105 -14.07 -18.57 -5.41
N TYR A 106 -15.35 -18.65 -5.78
CA TYR A 106 -16.15 -17.47 -6.08
C TYR A 106 -16.45 -16.69 -4.80
N PHE A 107 -16.75 -17.39 -3.73
CA PHE A 107 -16.90 -16.80 -2.40
C PHE A 107 -15.57 -16.29 -1.85
N GLY A 108 -14.46 -17.00 -2.09
CA GLY A 108 -13.12 -16.54 -1.73
C GLY A 108 -12.74 -15.23 -2.42
N LEU A 109 -13.06 -15.08 -3.71
CA LEU A 109 -12.82 -13.83 -4.45
C LEU A 109 -13.78 -12.71 -3.99
N LEU A 110 -15.05 -13.00 -3.76
CA LEU A 110 -16.00 -12.02 -3.19
C LEU A 110 -15.52 -11.51 -1.82
N ALA A 111 -15.06 -12.43 -0.97
CA ALA A 111 -14.53 -12.11 0.34
C ALA A 111 -13.25 -11.25 0.23
N SER A 112 -12.36 -11.55 -0.73
CA SER A 112 -11.18 -10.75 -1.04
C SER A 112 -11.55 -9.32 -1.48
N ILE A 113 -12.57 -9.18 -2.33
CA ILE A 113 -13.10 -7.88 -2.76
C ILE A 113 -13.65 -7.09 -1.56
N GLN A 114 -14.36 -7.74 -0.65
CA GLN A 114 -14.90 -7.10 0.55
C GLN A 114 -13.80 -6.71 1.54
N LEU A 115 -12.74 -7.51 1.69
CA LEU A 115 -11.53 -7.11 2.42
C LEU A 115 -10.93 -5.84 1.82
N HIS A 116 -10.78 -5.77 0.49
CA HIS A 116 -10.27 -4.59 -0.19
C HIS A 116 -11.15 -3.35 0.08
N GLN A 117 -12.47 -3.54 0.19
CA GLN A 117 -13.45 -2.49 0.54
C GLN A 117 -13.47 -2.13 2.03
N LYS A 118 -12.70 -2.83 2.87
CA LYS A 118 -12.72 -2.70 4.34
C LYS A 118 -14.04 -3.11 4.99
N ASP A 119 -14.81 -3.95 4.31
CA ASP A 119 -16.06 -4.52 4.82
C ASP A 119 -15.80 -5.85 5.51
N TRP A 120 -15.03 -5.81 6.62
CA TRP A 120 -14.45 -6.98 7.29
C TRP A 120 -15.47 -8.06 7.67
N GLN A 121 -16.64 -7.64 8.16
CA GLN A 121 -17.70 -8.55 8.57
C GLN A 121 -18.31 -9.29 7.37
N LEU A 122 -18.55 -8.60 6.25
CA LEU A 122 -19.05 -9.23 5.03
C LEU A 122 -18.00 -10.17 4.42
N ALA A 123 -16.72 -9.77 4.49
CA ALA A 123 -15.62 -10.62 4.04
C ALA A 123 -15.55 -11.93 4.83
N LEU A 124 -15.69 -11.87 6.16
CA LEU A 124 -15.77 -13.06 7.01
C LEU A 124 -16.95 -13.94 6.61
N GLU A 125 -18.16 -13.37 6.50
CA GLU A 125 -19.37 -14.12 6.12
C GLU A 125 -19.26 -14.79 4.74
N SER A 126 -18.64 -14.11 3.77
CA SER A 126 -18.45 -14.66 2.43
C SER A 126 -17.39 -15.77 2.44
N ALA A 127 -16.29 -15.59 3.18
CA ALA A 127 -15.29 -16.64 3.34
C ALA A 127 -15.87 -17.89 4.03
N ASP A 128 -16.67 -17.71 5.08
CA ASP A 128 -17.35 -18.81 5.78
C ASP A 128 -18.32 -19.56 4.84
N LYS A 129 -19.01 -18.86 3.92
CA LYS A 129 -19.83 -19.52 2.89
C LYS A 129 -18.98 -20.36 1.92
N GLY A 130 -17.82 -19.85 1.51
CA GLY A 130 -16.88 -20.62 0.69
C GLY A 130 -16.37 -21.86 1.41
N LEU A 131 -16.01 -21.75 2.68
CA LEU A 131 -15.55 -22.86 3.52
C LEU A 131 -16.65 -23.89 3.83
N ALA A 132 -17.91 -23.48 3.82
CA ALA A 132 -19.03 -24.42 3.93
C ALA A 132 -19.18 -25.29 2.66
N ILE A 133 -18.68 -24.83 1.52
CA ILE A 133 -18.66 -25.58 0.25
C ILE A 133 -17.39 -26.44 0.18
N ASP A 134 -16.24 -25.84 0.45
CA ASP A 134 -14.92 -26.49 0.46
C ASP A 134 -14.13 -26.03 1.69
N PRO A 135 -14.08 -26.85 2.76
CA PRO A 135 -13.38 -26.51 4.00
C PRO A 135 -11.88 -26.24 3.83
N ASP A 136 -11.30 -26.75 2.73
CA ASP A 136 -9.85 -26.73 2.50
C ASP A 136 -9.44 -25.60 1.53
N ASN A 137 -10.40 -24.77 1.10
CA ASN A 137 -10.15 -23.68 0.18
C ASN A 137 -9.20 -22.63 0.78
N LEU A 138 -7.94 -22.63 0.33
CA LEU A 138 -6.89 -21.75 0.84
C LEU A 138 -7.20 -20.26 0.69
N THR A 139 -7.89 -19.85 -0.39
CA THR A 139 -8.28 -18.46 -0.58
C THR A 139 -9.24 -18.03 0.52
N CYS A 140 -10.25 -18.85 0.81
CA CYS A 140 -11.22 -18.57 1.86
C CYS A 140 -10.57 -18.58 3.26
N LEU A 141 -9.70 -19.56 3.56
CA LEU A 141 -8.99 -19.61 4.85
C LEU A 141 -8.11 -18.36 5.07
N ASN A 142 -7.36 -17.94 4.05
CA ASN A 142 -6.52 -16.74 4.11
C ASN A 142 -7.33 -15.46 4.34
N VAL A 143 -8.42 -15.31 3.59
CA VAL A 143 -9.30 -14.13 3.71
C VAL A 143 -10.01 -14.12 5.05
N ARG A 144 -10.52 -15.27 5.51
CA ARG A 144 -11.14 -15.44 6.82
C ARG A 144 -10.21 -15.03 7.95
N SER A 145 -8.98 -15.57 7.96
CA SER A 145 -7.96 -15.22 8.95
C SER A 145 -7.71 -13.70 8.98
N THR A 146 -7.54 -13.09 7.82
CA THR A 146 -7.32 -11.64 7.68
C THR A 146 -8.52 -10.85 8.22
N ALA A 147 -9.75 -11.23 7.86
CA ALA A 147 -10.97 -10.59 8.34
C ALA A 147 -11.10 -10.70 9.87
N LEU A 148 -10.82 -11.87 10.45
CA LEU A 148 -10.84 -12.11 11.89
C LEU A 148 -9.81 -11.24 12.62
N PHE A 149 -8.60 -11.08 12.08
CA PHE A 149 -7.63 -10.13 12.62
C PHE A 149 -8.14 -8.68 12.59
N LYS A 150 -8.80 -8.25 11.51
CA LYS A 150 -9.39 -6.90 11.41
C LYS A 150 -10.57 -6.68 12.37
N LEU A 151 -11.27 -7.75 12.73
CA LEU A 151 -12.41 -7.77 13.65
C LEU A 151 -12.03 -8.00 15.11
N ASP A 152 -10.74 -8.09 15.44
CA ASP A 152 -10.26 -8.37 16.80
C ASP A 152 -10.58 -9.75 17.37
N LYS A 153 -10.89 -10.72 16.49
CA LYS A 153 -11.16 -12.12 16.84
C LYS A 153 -9.90 -12.98 16.72
N LYS A 154 -8.96 -12.73 17.63
CA LYS A 154 -7.58 -13.22 17.52
C LYS A 154 -7.47 -14.75 17.56
N GLU A 155 -8.15 -15.39 18.51
CA GLU A 155 -8.07 -16.83 18.74
C GLU A 155 -8.60 -17.60 17.52
N GLU A 156 -9.73 -17.16 16.97
CA GLU A 156 -10.31 -17.73 15.74
C GLU A 156 -9.38 -17.53 14.52
N ALA A 157 -8.74 -16.37 14.41
CA ALA A 157 -7.79 -16.09 13.33
C ALA A 157 -6.61 -17.08 13.35
N PHE A 158 -6.03 -17.34 14.53
CA PHE A 158 -4.94 -18.32 14.66
C PHE A 158 -5.39 -19.76 14.40
N GLY A 159 -6.61 -20.14 14.78
CA GLY A 159 -7.19 -21.43 14.38
C GLY A 159 -7.25 -21.58 12.85
N THR A 160 -7.78 -20.55 12.17
CA THR A 160 -7.86 -20.52 10.70
C THR A 160 -6.49 -20.58 10.02
N ILE A 161 -5.49 -19.92 10.61
CA ILE A 161 -4.10 -19.98 10.12
C ILE A 161 -3.56 -21.40 10.19
N GLN A 162 -3.80 -22.08 11.30
CA GLN A 162 -3.33 -23.45 11.48
C GLN A 162 -3.98 -24.38 10.46
N GLU A 163 -5.27 -24.18 10.18
CA GLU A 163 -5.98 -24.91 9.12
C GLU A 163 -5.35 -24.63 7.74
N ALA A 164 -5.09 -23.37 7.38
CA ALA A 164 -4.47 -23.02 6.10
C ALA A 164 -3.07 -23.66 5.93
N LEU A 165 -2.24 -23.62 6.98
CA LEU A 165 -0.91 -24.23 6.97
C LEU A 165 -0.95 -25.76 6.98
N ASN A 166 -2.00 -26.38 7.54
CA ASN A 166 -2.17 -27.83 7.46
C ASN A 166 -2.52 -28.27 6.03
N GLN A 167 -3.27 -27.44 5.29
CA GLN A 167 -3.66 -27.74 3.92
C GLN A 167 -2.50 -27.56 2.93
N ASP A 168 -1.78 -26.45 3.02
CA ASP A 168 -0.58 -26.22 2.21
C ASP A 168 0.52 -25.55 3.04
N PRO A 169 1.42 -26.36 3.65
CA PRO A 169 2.55 -25.84 4.41
C PRO A 169 3.55 -25.04 3.57
N GLU A 170 3.52 -25.18 2.24
CA GLU A 170 4.46 -24.55 1.31
C GLU A 170 3.82 -23.37 0.55
N ASN A 171 2.66 -22.90 1.03
CA ASN A 171 1.98 -21.76 0.43
C ASN A 171 2.62 -20.42 0.84
N ASP A 172 3.40 -19.82 -0.06
CA ASP A 172 4.09 -18.56 0.19
C ASP A 172 3.13 -17.40 0.52
N PHE A 173 1.97 -17.35 -0.14
CA PHE A 173 0.94 -16.34 0.11
C PHE A 173 0.34 -16.46 1.52
N THR A 174 0.09 -17.68 1.98
CA THR A 174 -0.41 -17.95 3.34
C THR A 174 0.61 -17.50 4.39
N HIS A 175 1.88 -17.85 4.23
CA HIS A 175 2.95 -17.36 5.09
C HIS A 175 3.01 -15.82 5.11
N ALA A 176 2.89 -15.16 3.95
CA ALA A 176 2.89 -13.70 3.89
C ALA A 176 1.71 -13.07 4.66
N ASN A 177 0.50 -13.61 4.52
CA ASN A 177 -0.68 -13.12 5.23
C ASN A 177 -0.56 -13.27 6.75
N ILE A 178 -0.07 -14.42 7.21
CA ILE A 178 0.20 -14.67 8.64
C ILE A 178 1.19 -13.64 9.18
N GLY A 179 2.28 -13.41 8.42
CA GLY A 179 3.28 -12.41 8.77
C GLY A 179 2.67 -11.02 8.98
N TRP A 180 1.80 -10.58 8.06
CA TRP A 180 1.13 -9.28 8.17
C TRP A 180 0.16 -9.21 9.35
N GLY A 181 -0.64 -10.25 9.58
CA GLY A 181 -1.53 -10.33 10.74
C GLY A 181 -0.76 -10.26 12.07
N LEU A 182 0.35 -11.00 12.19
CA LEU A 182 1.24 -10.97 13.35
C LEU A 182 1.89 -9.59 13.55
N LEU A 183 2.32 -8.97 12.45
CA LEU A 183 2.96 -7.65 12.49
C LEU A 183 1.99 -6.57 12.97
N GLU A 184 0.74 -6.60 12.49
CA GLU A 184 -0.34 -5.69 12.93
C GLU A 184 -0.62 -5.82 14.43
N ARG A 185 -0.47 -7.02 14.98
CA ARG A 185 -0.57 -7.29 16.43
C ARG A 185 0.69 -6.94 17.21
N GLY A 186 1.71 -6.41 16.55
CA GLY A 186 2.99 -6.03 17.16
C GLY A 186 3.95 -7.20 17.39
N ASN A 187 3.58 -8.42 16.96
CA ASN A 187 4.40 -9.61 17.07
C ASN A 187 5.38 -9.73 15.88
N HIS A 188 6.19 -8.69 15.71
CA HIS A 188 7.15 -8.54 14.61
C HIS A 188 8.18 -9.68 14.52
N LYS A 189 8.52 -10.35 15.64
CA LYS A 189 9.49 -11.46 15.62
C LYS A 189 8.96 -12.67 14.85
N GLN A 190 7.77 -13.16 15.22
CA GLN A 190 7.12 -14.26 14.50
C GLN A 190 6.73 -13.84 13.08
N ALA A 191 6.31 -12.58 12.89
CA ALA A 191 6.04 -12.05 11.56
C ALA A 191 7.24 -12.21 10.61
N LEU A 192 8.46 -11.88 11.09
CA LEU A 192 9.69 -12.02 10.31
C LEU A 192 10.02 -13.47 9.95
N GLU A 193 9.64 -14.45 10.79
CA GLU A 193 9.82 -15.87 10.48
C GLU A 193 8.93 -16.27 9.30
N HIS A 194 7.65 -15.94 9.35
CA HIS A 194 6.73 -16.23 8.24
C HIS A 194 7.08 -15.49 6.96
N PHE A 195 7.50 -14.22 7.03
CA PHE A 195 7.96 -13.50 5.83
C PHE A 195 9.21 -14.15 5.20
N ARG A 196 10.11 -14.72 6.01
CA ARG A 196 11.29 -15.44 5.48
C ARG A 196 10.91 -16.75 4.83
N GLU A 197 10.00 -17.53 5.43
CA GLU A 197 9.52 -18.77 4.80
C GLU A 197 8.79 -18.46 3.49
N ALA A 198 7.93 -17.44 3.44
CA ALA A 198 7.30 -17.00 2.20
C ALA A 198 8.33 -16.66 1.11
N LEU A 199 9.40 -15.93 1.46
CA LEU A 199 10.46 -15.55 0.52
C LEU A 199 11.41 -16.70 0.14
N LYS A 200 11.49 -17.73 0.98
CA LYS A 200 12.23 -18.96 0.67
C LYS A 200 11.46 -19.81 -0.34
N LEU A 201 10.14 -19.90 -0.19
CA LEU A 201 9.23 -20.59 -1.10
C LEU A 201 9.11 -19.83 -2.44
N ASN A 202 8.91 -18.52 -2.37
CA ASN A 202 8.81 -17.64 -3.52
C ASN A 202 9.60 -16.34 -3.30
N PRO A 203 10.84 -16.27 -3.82
CA PRO A 203 11.67 -15.07 -3.71
C PRO A 203 11.07 -13.82 -4.34
N GLU A 204 10.06 -13.93 -5.20
CA GLU A 204 9.39 -12.80 -5.87
C GLU A 204 8.09 -12.35 -5.19
N ASN A 205 7.72 -12.95 -4.06
CA ASN A 205 6.52 -12.55 -3.32
C ASN A 205 6.67 -11.11 -2.78
N ALA A 206 6.08 -10.16 -3.49
CA ALA A 206 6.13 -8.73 -3.15
C ALA A 206 5.49 -8.41 -1.79
N LEU A 207 4.43 -9.13 -1.42
CA LEU A 207 3.75 -8.96 -0.13
C LEU A 207 4.67 -9.34 1.03
N ALA A 208 5.41 -10.44 0.89
CA ALA A 208 6.40 -10.88 1.86
C ALA A 208 7.64 -9.99 1.90
N LYS A 209 8.14 -9.51 0.74
CA LYS A 209 9.25 -8.53 0.69
C LYS A 209 8.90 -7.27 1.49
N ALA A 210 7.73 -6.69 1.23
CA ALA A 210 7.25 -5.52 1.95
C ALA A 210 7.05 -5.80 3.43
N GLY A 211 6.45 -6.95 3.78
CA GLY A 211 6.25 -7.36 5.16
C GLY A 211 7.56 -7.53 5.93
N LEU A 212 8.59 -8.13 5.31
CA LEU A 212 9.92 -8.30 5.90
C LEU A 212 10.54 -6.94 6.23
N VAL A 213 10.49 -5.98 5.31
CA VAL A 213 10.97 -4.61 5.52
C VAL A 213 10.30 -3.98 6.74
N GLU A 214 8.97 -4.04 6.80
CA GLU A 214 8.18 -3.48 7.89
C GLU A 214 8.41 -4.19 9.24
N GLY A 215 8.55 -5.52 9.22
CA GLY A 215 8.91 -6.33 10.38
C GLY A 215 10.30 -6.00 10.93
N LEU A 216 11.28 -5.75 10.06
CA LEU A 216 12.64 -5.36 10.47
C LEU A 216 12.62 -3.97 11.12
N LYS A 217 11.87 -3.02 10.53
CA LYS A 217 11.69 -1.67 11.09
C LYS A 217 10.97 -1.72 12.45
N ALA A 218 10.03 -2.63 12.66
CA ALA A 218 9.28 -2.78 13.91
C ALA A 218 10.13 -3.22 15.13
N ARG A 219 11.41 -3.54 14.94
CA ARG A 219 12.38 -3.69 16.04
C ARG A 219 12.59 -2.37 16.80
N TYR A 220 12.48 -1.23 16.13
CA TYR A 220 12.65 0.09 16.74
C TYR A 220 11.36 0.53 17.45
N LEU A 221 11.48 0.95 18.72
CA LEU A 221 10.33 1.30 19.57
C LEU A 221 9.42 2.36 18.93
N PHE A 222 10.01 3.46 18.48
CA PHE A 222 9.26 4.56 17.86
C PHE A 222 8.57 4.14 16.56
N TYR A 223 9.24 3.32 15.75
CA TYR A 223 8.63 2.78 14.53
C TYR A 223 7.43 1.89 14.83
N ARG A 224 7.51 1.07 15.89
CA ARG A 224 6.39 0.21 16.29
C ARG A 224 5.15 0.99 16.70
N ILE A 225 5.34 2.10 17.42
CA ILE A 225 4.23 2.99 17.81
C ILE A 225 3.56 3.57 16.57
N PHE A 226 4.37 4.04 15.61
CA PHE A 226 3.87 4.52 14.33
C PHE A 226 3.15 3.44 13.52
N LEU A 227 3.74 2.24 13.42
CA LEU A 227 3.18 1.16 12.63
C LEU A 227 1.80 0.74 13.16
N LYS A 228 1.61 0.74 14.49
CA LYS A 228 0.28 0.59 15.10
C LYS A 228 -0.70 1.67 14.65
N TYR A 229 -0.26 2.92 14.60
CA TYR A 229 -1.07 4.03 14.10
C TYR A 229 -1.39 3.87 12.60
N VAL A 230 -0.42 3.47 11.76
CA VAL A 230 -0.61 3.22 10.33
C VAL A 230 -1.63 2.13 10.09
N PHE A 231 -1.54 1.01 10.82
CA PHE A 231 -2.53 -0.05 10.71
C PHE A 231 -3.91 0.42 11.16
N TRP A 232 -3.98 1.14 12.29
CA TRP A 232 -5.23 1.71 12.78
C TRP A 232 -5.89 2.63 11.75
N ILE A 233 -5.16 3.61 11.21
CA ILE A 233 -5.70 4.52 10.18
C ILE A 233 -5.97 3.78 8.87
N GLY A 234 -5.15 2.80 8.52
CA GLY A 234 -5.31 1.91 7.37
C GLY A 234 -6.60 1.09 7.44
N ASN A 235 -7.08 0.76 8.64
CA ASN A 235 -8.34 0.04 8.83
C ASN A 235 -9.58 0.93 8.73
N LEU A 236 -9.42 2.26 8.79
CA LEU A 236 -10.52 3.21 8.62
C LEU A 236 -10.90 3.36 7.13
N LYS A 237 -12.21 3.54 6.86
CA LYS A 237 -12.68 3.95 5.52
C LYS A 237 -12.11 5.33 5.16
N GLY A 238 -11.89 5.60 3.88
CA GLY A 238 -11.20 6.82 3.42
C GLY A 238 -11.78 8.13 3.99
N GLN A 239 -13.10 8.24 4.11
CA GLN A 239 -13.78 9.39 4.72
C GLN A 239 -13.40 9.59 6.20
N LEU A 240 -13.24 8.51 6.95
CA LEU A 240 -12.85 8.55 8.36
C LEU A 240 -11.36 8.87 8.53
N GLN A 241 -10.50 8.46 7.59
CA GLN A 241 -9.10 8.87 7.57
C GLN A 241 -8.98 10.40 7.45
N TRP A 242 -9.81 11.03 6.61
CA TRP A 242 -9.88 12.49 6.51
C TRP A 242 -10.39 13.16 7.78
N ALA A 243 -11.34 12.54 8.49
CA ALA A 243 -11.81 13.04 9.78
C ALA A 243 -10.69 13.10 10.83
N VAL A 244 -9.74 12.15 10.82
CA VAL A 244 -8.56 12.18 11.69
C VAL A 244 -7.66 13.38 11.39
N ILE A 245 -7.40 13.67 10.11
CA ILE A 245 -6.59 14.83 9.68
C ILE A 245 -7.26 16.15 10.04
N ILE A 246 -8.56 16.27 9.79
CA ILE A 246 -9.35 17.45 10.18
C ILE A 246 -9.37 17.58 11.70
N GLY A 247 -9.47 16.46 12.41
CA GLY A 247 -9.34 16.38 13.87
C GLY A 247 -8.03 16.96 14.37
N PHE A 248 -6.89 16.67 13.70
CA PHE A 248 -5.60 17.31 14.00
C PHE A 248 -5.66 18.84 13.89
N TYR A 249 -6.22 19.36 12.81
CA TYR A 249 -6.34 20.80 12.64
C TYR A 249 -7.26 21.44 13.70
N VAL A 250 -8.48 20.92 13.86
CA VAL A 250 -9.46 21.45 14.81
C VAL A 250 -8.95 21.35 16.24
N GLY A 251 -8.38 20.19 16.62
CA GLY A 251 -7.81 19.96 17.93
C GLY A 251 -6.68 20.93 18.27
N SER A 252 -5.76 21.18 17.32
CA SER A 252 -4.69 22.16 17.52
C SER A 252 -5.22 23.59 17.70
N ARG A 253 -6.28 23.97 16.97
CA ARG A 253 -6.92 25.29 17.08
C ARG A 253 -7.66 25.46 18.40
N LEU A 254 -8.33 24.41 18.88
CA LEU A 254 -9.00 24.40 20.18
C LEU A 254 -7.99 24.50 21.32
N LEU A 255 -6.94 23.67 21.32
CA LEU A 255 -5.88 23.72 22.32
C LEU A 255 -5.24 25.10 22.37
N ARG A 256 -4.95 25.70 21.21
CA ARG A 256 -4.44 27.07 21.13
C ARG A 256 -5.42 28.09 21.71
N GLY A 257 -6.70 28.00 21.35
CA GLY A 257 -7.73 28.89 21.89
C GLY A 257 -7.89 28.77 23.41
N VAL A 258 -7.77 27.56 23.97
CA VAL A 258 -7.79 27.35 25.43
C VAL A 258 -6.55 27.94 26.10
N ALA A 259 -5.37 27.79 25.49
CA ALA A 259 -4.14 28.41 25.99
C ALA A 259 -4.21 29.94 25.98
N GLU A 260 -4.71 30.53 24.88
CA GLU A 260 -4.90 31.97 24.75
C GLU A 260 -5.94 32.52 25.73
N SER A 261 -7.01 31.76 25.99
CA SER A 261 -8.08 32.17 26.91
C SER A 261 -7.71 31.98 28.39
N ASN A 262 -6.73 31.12 28.70
CA ASN A 262 -6.32 30.78 30.07
C ASN A 262 -4.80 30.80 30.20
N PRO A 263 -4.20 31.97 30.49
CA PRO A 263 -2.74 32.12 30.60
C PRO A 263 -2.09 31.20 31.65
N SER A 264 -2.85 30.80 32.67
CA SER A 264 -2.39 29.85 33.70
C SER A 264 -2.22 28.42 33.18
N LEU A 265 -2.92 28.03 32.11
CA LEU A 265 -2.86 26.71 31.50
C LEU A 265 -1.87 26.65 30.32
N GLU A 266 -1.49 27.79 29.75
CA GLU A 266 -0.58 27.89 28.62
C GLU A 266 0.73 27.11 28.78
N PRO A 267 1.44 27.13 29.94
CA PRO A 267 2.68 26.37 30.12
C PRO A 267 2.49 24.86 30.06
N PHE A 268 1.28 24.36 30.33
CA PHE A 268 0.94 22.94 30.27
C PHE A 268 0.42 22.54 28.88
N ILE A 269 -0.34 23.42 28.23
CA ILE A 269 -0.92 23.17 26.91
C ILE A 269 0.14 23.28 25.81
N THR A 270 1.09 24.20 25.92
CA THR A 270 2.11 24.43 24.88
C THR A 270 2.96 23.18 24.60
N PRO A 271 3.50 22.46 25.61
CA PRO A 271 4.18 21.17 25.38
C PRO A 271 3.28 20.13 24.73
N ILE A 272 2.00 20.05 25.11
CA ILE A 272 1.03 19.11 24.51
C ILE A 272 0.81 19.46 23.03
N LEU A 273 0.65 20.74 22.71
CA LEU A 273 0.44 21.22 21.35
C LEU A 273 1.68 20.97 20.48
N ILE A 274 2.88 21.14 21.04
CA ILE A 274 4.14 20.78 20.36
C ILE A 274 4.18 19.28 20.09
N LEU A 275 3.95 18.43 21.09
CA LEU A 275 3.92 16.97 20.91
C LEU A 275 2.88 16.52 19.89
N TYR A 276 1.70 17.13 19.93
CA TYR A 276 0.61 16.85 19.00
C TYR A 276 0.96 17.24 17.56
N THR A 277 1.58 18.40 17.38
CA THR A 277 2.06 18.86 16.07
C THR A 277 3.20 17.99 15.57
N LEU A 278 4.16 17.64 16.43
CA LEU A 278 5.25 16.72 16.11
C LEU A 278 4.72 15.35 15.70
N PHE A 279 3.70 14.84 16.40
CA PHE A 279 3.03 13.58 16.02
C PHE A 279 2.39 13.70 14.64
N ALA A 280 1.63 14.77 14.37
CA ALA A 280 1.01 14.99 13.07
C ALA A 280 2.05 15.07 11.93
N VAL A 281 3.11 15.87 12.11
CA VAL A 281 4.19 15.98 11.11
C VAL A 281 4.94 14.65 10.98
N SER A 282 5.15 13.90 12.08
CA SER A 282 5.83 12.61 12.05
C SER A 282 5.18 11.63 11.06
N THR A 283 3.86 11.67 10.89
CA THR A 283 3.14 10.82 9.93
C THR A 283 3.59 11.02 8.48
N TRP A 284 4.10 12.21 8.13
CA TRP A 284 4.56 12.54 6.78
C TRP A 284 6.04 12.23 6.55
N ILE A 285 6.86 12.26 7.60
CA ILE A 285 8.33 12.13 7.51
C ILE A 285 8.87 10.75 7.89
N ILE A 286 8.05 9.92 8.52
CA ILE A 286 8.51 8.66 9.10
C ILE A 286 8.86 7.58 8.08
N THR A 287 8.18 7.49 6.95
CA THR A 287 8.59 6.59 5.86
C THR A 287 9.99 6.96 5.35
N PRO A 288 10.26 8.22 4.97
CA PRO A 288 11.62 8.66 4.65
C PRO A 288 12.63 8.37 5.76
N LEU A 289 12.28 8.68 7.01
CA LEU A 289 13.17 8.50 8.15
C LEU A 289 13.46 7.01 8.42
N SER A 290 12.47 6.15 8.24
CA SER A 290 12.58 4.71 8.41
C SER A 290 13.45 4.06 7.34
N ASN A 291 13.30 4.47 6.08
CA ASN A 291 14.16 4.02 4.99
C ASN A 291 15.62 4.47 5.23
N LEU A 292 15.82 5.69 5.73
CA LEU A 292 17.13 6.15 6.18
C LEU A 292 17.69 5.27 7.33
N PHE A 293 16.90 4.94 8.35
CA PHE A 293 17.35 4.07 9.44
C PHE A 293 17.68 2.65 8.97
N LEU A 294 16.88 2.07 8.07
CA LEU A 294 17.19 0.77 7.46
C LEU A 294 18.51 0.80 6.71
N ARG A 295 18.77 1.88 5.98
CA ARG A 295 20.02 2.05 5.25
C ARG A 295 21.25 2.08 6.16
N LEU A 296 21.11 2.66 7.35
CA LEU A 296 22.17 2.70 8.37
C LEU A 296 22.32 1.36 9.11
N ASN A 297 21.37 0.43 8.95
CA ASN A 297 21.43 -0.90 9.54
C ASN A 297 22.17 -1.90 8.63
N VAL A 298 23.04 -2.72 9.22
CA VAL A 298 23.88 -3.72 8.54
C VAL A 298 23.07 -4.64 7.62
N TYR A 299 21.89 -5.06 8.05
CA TYR A 299 21.01 -5.96 7.30
C TYR A 299 19.88 -5.21 6.60
N GLY A 300 19.40 -4.12 7.19
CA GLY A 300 18.29 -3.32 6.63
C GLY A 300 18.57 -2.73 5.25
N ARG A 301 19.85 -2.43 4.95
CA ARG A 301 20.26 -1.88 3.65
C ARG A 301 19.99 -2.79 2.45
N TYR A 302 19.94 -4.10 2.64
CA TYR A 302 19.68 -5.06 1.55
C TYR A 302 18.19 -5.19 1.21
N ALA A 303 17.33 -4.70 2.09
CA ALA A 303 15.88 -4.74 1.90
C ALA A 303 15.36 -3.50 1.15
N LEU A 304 16.22 -2.51 0.88
CA LEU A 304 15.89 -1.28 0.17
C LEU A 304 16.15 -1.44 -1.33
N SER A 305 15.22 -0.94 -2.14
CA SER A 305 15.43 -0.76 -3.58
C SER A 305 16.47 0.33 -3.88
N GLU A 306 17.02 0.33 -5.09
CA GLU A 306 17.96 1.39 -5.52
C GLU A 306 17.35 2.80 -5.42
N GLU A 307 16.06 2.91 -5.71
CA GLU A 307 15.32 4.17 -5.62
C GLU A 307 15.16 4.63 -4.17
N GLU A 308 14.88 3.72 -3.24
CA GLU A 308 14.83 4.03 -1.82
C GLU A 308 16.19 4.39 -1.24
N ILE A 309 17.29 3.82 -1.76
CA ILE A 309 18.64 4.21 -1.37
C ILE A 309 18.93 5.66 -1.81
N LYS A 310 18.59 6.02 -3.04
CA LYS A 310 18.74 7.39 -3.56
C LYS A 310 17.90 8.39 -2.76
N SER A 311 16.63 8.04 -2.52
CA SER A 311 15.70 8.78 -1.67
C SER A 311 16.27 9.01 -0.26
N SER A 312 16.77 7.94 0.37
CA SER A 312 17.33 7.99 1.73
C SER A 312 18.56 8.89 1.85
N ASN A 313 19.38 9.03 0.80
CA ASN A 313 20.49 10.00 0.78
C ASN A 313 19.97 11.44 0.93
N LEU A 314 19.01 11.80 0.08
CA LEU A 314 18.46 13.16 0.04
C LEU A 314 17.75 13.50 1.37
N VAL A 315 16.98 12.54 1.88
CA VAL A 315 16.31 12.64 3.18
C VAL A 315 17.33 12.81 4.31
N GLY A 316 18.43 12.04 4.30
CA GLY A 316 19.50 12.17 5.28
C GLY A 316 20.14 13.55 5.29
N THR A 317 20.46 14.10 4.12
CA THR A 317 20.99 15.47 3.98
C THR A 317 20.00 16.51 4.52
N SER A 318 18.73 16.37 4.16
CA SER A 318 17.66 17.27 4.61
C SER A 318 17.48 17.22 6.13
N LEU A 319 17.52 16.02 6.72
CA LEU A 319 17.43 15.82 8.16
C LEU A 319 18.61 16.45 8.90
N VAL A 320 19.84 16.28 8.41
CA VAL A 320 21.03 16.91 9.01
C VAL A 320 20.91 18.43 8.97
N LEU A 321 20.49 19.00 7.84
CA LEU A 321 20.24 20.45 7.73
C LEU A 321 19.18 20.91 8.75
N GLY A 322 18.08 20.16 8.86
CA GLY A 322 17.00 20.45 9.80
C GLY A 322 17.46 20.41 11.26
N LEU A 323 18.22 19.39 11.64
CA LEU A 323 18.75 19.22 13.00
C LEU A 323 19.79 20.29 13.35
N LEU A 324 20.67 20.65 12.42
CA LEU A 324 21.64 21.74 12.61
C LEU A 324 20.93 23.08 12.78
N GLY A 325 19.92 23.37 11.96
CA GLY A 325 19.08 24.56 12.13
C GLY A 325 18.39 24.59 13.50
N ALA A 326 17.80 23.47 13.93
CA ALA A 326 17.13 23.39 15.22
C ALA A 326 18.11 23.59 16.39
N ALA A 327 19.29 22.98 16.33
CA ALA A 327 20.32 23.13 17.35
C ALA A 327 20.81 24.58 17.44
N LEU A 328 21.04 25.23 16.30
CA LEU A 328 21.45 26.64 16.26
C LEU A 328 20.35 27.55 16.79
N PHE A 329 19.08 27.30 16.43
CA PHE A 329 17.95 28.06 16.95
C PHE A 329 17.84 27.98 18.48
N LEU A 330 18.06 26.79 19.07
CA LEU A 330 18.04 26.62 20.53
C LEU A 330 19.14 27.42 21.24
N VAL A 331 20.25 27.70 20.57
CA VAL A 331 21.38 28.44 21.14
C VAL A 331 21.26 29.94 20.90
N THR A 332 20.84 30.35 19.70
CA THR A 332 20.84 31.75 19.28
C THR A 332 19.49 32.44 19.41
N ALA A 333 18.40 31.68 19.52
CA ALA A 333 17.01 32.14 19.43
C ALA A 333 16.69 32.94 18.15
N ASP A 334 17.54 32.86 17.12
CA ASP A 334 17.36 33.58 15.86
C ASP A 334 16.43 32.81 14.90
N PHE A 335 15.35 33.49 14.50
CA PHE A 335 14.30 32.94 13.65
C PHE A 335 14.81 32.40 12.31
N LEU A 336 15.94 32.91 11.79
CA LEU A 336 16.57 32.37 10.58
C LEU A 336 16.87 30.87 10.73
N TYR A 337 17.38 30.43 11.88
CA TYR A 337 17.69 29.03 12.12
C TYR A 337 16.44 28.18 12.31
N ALA A 338 15.35 28.76 12.83
CA ALA A 338 14.04 28.09 12.85
C ALA A 338 13.51 27.86 11.42
N MET A 339 13.73 28.80 10.49
CA MET A 339 13.37 28.61 9.07
C MET A 339 14.21 27.51 8.41
N ILE A 340 15.51 27.46 8.69
CA ILE A 340 16.41 26.39 8.20
C ILE A 340 15.96 25.03 8.76
N ALA A 341 15.64 24.98 10.06
CA ALA A 341 15.15 23.77 10.71
C ALA A 341 13.86 23.27 10.05
N PHE A 342 12.89 24.18 9.88
CA PHE A 342 11.62 23.88 9.26
C PHE A 342 11.81 23.35 7.83
N PHE A 343 12.57 24.07 6.99
CA PHE A 343 12.87 23.67 5.62
C PHE A 343 13.53 22.29 5.56
N GLY A 344 14.55 22.04 6.38
CA GLY A 344 15.26 20.75 6.41
C GLY A 344 14.34 19.59 6.80
N ILE A 345 13.45 19.79 7.76
CA ILE A 345 12.49 18.76 8.19
C ILE A 345 11.41 18.54 7.12
N THR A 346 10.79 19.60 6.59
CA THR A 346 9.66 19.47 5.65
C THR A 346 10.09 19.01 4.27
N MET A 347 11.31 19.33 3.82
CA MET A 347 11.85 18.87 2.53
C MET A 347 12.09 17.36 2.47
N MET A 348 12.17 16.66 3.61
CA MET A 348 12.22 15.20 3.64
C MET A 348 11.01 14.57 2.93
N ILE A 349 9.84 15.22 2.97
CA ILE A 349 8.61 14.73 2.34
C ILE A 349 8.78 14.64 0.82
N PRO A 350 8.95 15.75 0.08
CA PRO A 350 9.07 15.70 -1.38
C PRO A 350 10.32 14.95 -1.84
N LEU A 351 11.45 15.09 -1.14
CA LEU A 351 12.68 14.35 -1.48
C LEU A 351 12.51 12.84 -1.37
N SER A 352 11.60 12.37 -0.52
CA SER A 352 11.32 10.94 -0.40
C SER A 352 10.48 10.38 -1.55
N SER A 353 9.54 11.18 -2.05
CA SER A 353 8.48 10.75 -2.98
C SER A 353 8.81 10.97 -4.44
N ILE A 354 9.86 11.73 -4.80
CA ILE A 354 10.25 11.94 -6.21
C ILE A 354 10.57 10.64 -6.97
N PHE A 355 10.91 9.56 -6.27
CA PHE A 355 11.20 8.27 -6.89
C PHE A 355 10.03 7.27 -6.84
N ALA A 356 8.96 7.58 -6.12
CA ALA A 356 7.86 6.65 -5.91
C ALA A 356 6.96 6.38 -7.15
N PRO A 357 6.74 7.32 -8.10
CA PRO A 357 5.86 7.05 -9.24
C PRO A 357 6.49 6.10 -10.28
N LYS A 358 5.72 5.09 -10.71
CA LYS A 358 6.10 4.18 -11.79
C LYS A 358 6.11 4.86 -13.17
N SER A 359 5.20 5.81 -13.39
CA SER A 359 5.11 6.55 -14.65
C SER A 359 6.16 7.65 -14.74
N LYS A 360 6.92 7.67 -15.84
CA LYS A 360 7.92 8.71 -16.14
C LYS A 360 7.32 10.13 -16.11
N ARG A 361 6.06 10.28 -16.54
CA ARG A 361 5.35 11.57 -16.52
C ARG A 361 5.11 12.03 -15.08
N SER A 362 4.55 11.16 -14.24
CA SER A 362 4.29 11.44 -12.83
C SER A 362 5.58 11.77 -12.07
N LYS A 363 6.65 11.01 -12.35
CA LYS A 363 7.99 11.26 -11.81
C LYS A 363 8.50 12.66 -12.15
N ASN A 364 8.41 13.07 -13.42
CA ASN A 364 8.85 14.40 -13.85
C ASN A 364 8.04 15.54 -13.19
N ILE A 365 6.73 15.35 -13.00
CA ILE A 365 5.88 16.34 -12.33
C ILE A 365 6.32 16.50 -10.87
N LEU A 366 6.53 15.41 -10.14
CA LEU A 366 6.97 15.48 -8.74
C LEU A 366 8.37 16.07 -8.60
N VAL A 367 9.29 15.77 -9.51
CA VAL A 367 10.62 16.38 -9.53
C VAL A 367 10.52 17.89 -9.76
N ALA A 368 9.75 18.33 -10.77
CA ALA A 368 9.57 19.75 -11.05
C ALA A 368 8.95 20.51 -9.87
N TYR A 369 7.92 19.94 -9.23
CA TYR A 369 7.31 20.53 -8.03
C TYR A 369 8.34 20.58 -6.88
N THR A 370 9.10 19.51 -6.67
CA THR A 370 10.15 19.50 -5.63
C THR A 370 11.19 20.60 -5.87
N CYS A 371 11.61 20.83 -7.12
CA CYS A 371 12.51 21.94 -7.45
C CYS A 371 11.89 23.31 -7.16
N LEU A 372 10.60 23.51 -7.41
CA LEU A 372 9.90 24.75 -7.04
C LEU A 372 9.87 24.94 -5.51
N LEU A 373 9.64 23.88 -4.75
CA LEU A 373 9.67 23.94 -3.28
C LEU A 373 11.06 24.29 -2.76
N VAL A 374 12.12 23.70 -3.34
CA VAL A 374 13.51 24.07 -3.03
C VAL A 374 13.74 25.54 -3.33
N PHE A 375 13.33 26.01 -4.51
CA PHE A 375 13.49 27.40 -4.90
C PHE A 375 12.82 28.35 -3.89
N PHE A 376 11.52 28.18 -3.63
CA PHE A 376 10.80 29.06 -2.71
C PHE A 376 11.32 28.96 -1.26
N GLY A 377 11.65 27.76 -0.79
CA GLY A 377 12.18 27.57 0.57
C GLY A 377 13.57 28.21 0.75
N VAL A 378 14.49 27.98 -0.19
CA VAL A 378 15.84 28.59 -0.15
C VAL A 378 15.75 30.11 -0.34
N SER A 379 14.95 30.59 -1.31
CA SER A 379 14.74 32.03 -1.50
C SER A 379 14.15 32.68 -0.26
N SER A 380 13.22 32.02 0.43
CA SER A 380 12.67 32.50 1.70
C SER A 380 13.75 32.68 2.77
N ILE A 381 14.64 31.70 2.93
CA ILE A 381 15.75 31.76 3.92
C ILE A 381 16.75 32.86 3.54
N VAL A 382 17.16 32.92 2.27
CA VAL A 382 18.15 33.90 1.80
C VAL A 382 17.62 35.33 1.91
N VAL A 383 16.37 35.58 1.49
CA VAL A 383 15.77 36.91 1.58
C VAL A 383 15.61 37.34 3.03
N HIS A 384 15.20 36.44 3.93
CA HIS A 384 15.13 36.74 5.36
C HIS A 384 16.52 37.07 5.92
N ALA A 385 17.55 36.29 5.58
CA ALA A 385 18.92 36.54 6.03
C ALA A 385 19.46 37.90 5.56
N MET A 386 19.06 38.36 4.37
CA MET A 386 19.54 39.63 3.81
C MET A 386 18.74 40.86 4.28
N LYS A 387 17.42 40.71 4.48
CA LYS A 387 16.50 41.84 4.69
C LYS A 387 15.78 41.83 6.04
N GLY A 388 15.90 40.76 6.82
CA GLY A 388 15.14 40.55 8.06
C GLY A 388 13.66 40.19 7.87
N ASP A 389 13.14 40.30 6.64
CA ASP A 389 11.76 39.93 6.29
C ASP A 389 11.74 39.27 4.89
N ALA A 390 11.09 38.11 4.81
CA ALA A 390 10.90 37.34 3.57
C ALA A 390 9.53 37.55 2.92
N GLY A 391 8.68 38.42 3.50
CA GLY A 391 7.35 38.72 2.99
C GLY A 391 6.49 37.47 2.87
N SER A 392 5.91 37.22 1.68
CA SER A 392 5.02 36.10 1.43
C SER A 392 5.73 34.78 1.07
N LEU A 393 7.06 34.77 0.88
CA LEU A 393 7.81 33.58 0.46
C LEU A 393 7.67 32.38 1.44
N PRO A 394 7.75 32.56 2.77
CA PRO A 394 7.54 31.44 3.69
C PRO A 394 6.14 30.82 3.55
N MET A 395 5.12 31.65 3.36
CA MET A 395 3.73 31.19 3.20
C MET A 395 3.55 30.43 1.89
N ILE A 396 4.13 30.92 0.78
CA ILE A 396 4.12 30.21 -0.50
C ILE A 396 4.78 28.84 -0.37
N TYR A 397 5.90 28.75 0.34
CA TYR A 397 6.57 27.47 0.61
C TYR A 397 5.70 26.53 1.45
N ILE A 398 5.12 27.00 2.56
CA ILE A 398 4.27 26.19 3.45
C ILE A 398 3.05 25.65 2.70
N PHE A 399 2.31 26.52 2.00
CA PHE A 399 1.17 26.08 1.19
C PHE A 399 1.59 25.17 0.03
N GLY A 400 2.78 25.40 -0.53
CA GLY A 400 3.39 24.52 -1.53
C GLY A 400 3.65 23.12 -0.98
N ILE A 401 4.20 22.99 0.23
CA ILE A 401 4.42 21.68 0.88
C ILE A 401 3.10 20.95 1.10
N ILE A 402 2.07 21.66 1.57
CA ILE A 402 0.73 21.08 1.74
C ILE A 402 0.20 20.63 0.38
N GLY A 403 0.20 21.50 -0.63
CA GLY A 403 -0.28 21.20 -1.98
C GLY A 403 0.49 20.05 -2.65
N TYR A 404 1.78 19.92 -2.38
CA TYR A 404 2.60 18.80 -2.86
C TYR A 404 2.06 17.47 -2.36
N GLY A 405 1.65 17.38 -1.08
CA GLY A 405 1.06 16.15 -0.52
C GLY A 405 -0.16 15.67 -1.31
N TRP A 406 -1.00 16.60 -1.78
CA TRP A 406 -2.19 16.29 -2.57
C TRP A 406 -1.82 15.80 -3.97
N VAL A 407 -0.88 16.48 -4.62
CA VAL A 407 -0.41 16.11 -5.97
C VAL A 407 0.32 14.77 -5.94
N ALA A 408 1.20 14.55 -4.95
CA ALA A 408 1.88 13.28 -4.75
C ALA A 408 0.87 12.15 -4.56
N ASN A 409 -0.12 12.31 -3.68
CA ASN A 409 -1.13 11.28 -3.46
C ASN A 409 -1.93 10.96 -4.74
N ALA A 410 -2.36 11.99 -5.48
CA ALA A 410 -3.10 11.81 -6.73
C ALA A 410 -2.28 11.12 -7.84
N LEU A 411 -0.95 11.32 -7.86
CA LEU A 411 -0.05 10.72 -8.85
C LEU A 411 0.48 9.34 -8.45
N LEU A 412 0.40 8.98 -7.17
CA LEU A 412 0.85 7.69 -6.64
C LEU A 412 -0.28 6.64 -6.56
N ILE A 413 -1.54 7.07 -6.47
CA ILE A 413 -2.73 6.19 -6.47
C ILE A 413 -3.10 5.71 -7.89
N ARG A 414 -2.50 6.26 -8.95
CA ARG A 414 -2.84 5.93 -10.36
C ARG A 414 -1.92 4.92 -11.02
#